data_AF-A0AAQ4E9R9-F1
#
_entry.id   AF-A0AAQ4E9R9-F1
#
_cell.length_a   1.000
_cell.length_b   1.000
_cell.length_c   1.000
_cell.angle_alpha   90.00
_cell.angle_beta   90.00
_cell.angle_gamma   90.00
#
_symmetry.space_group_name_H-M   'P 1'
#
loop_
_entity.id
_entity.type
_entity.pdbx_description
1 polymer ?
#
loop_
_entity_poly.entity_id
_entity_poly.type
_entity_poly.pdbx_seq_one_letter_code
_entity_poly.pdbx_strand_id
1 'polypeptide(L)'
;MLDTAIARLRGRASAWHRTDGVGLKEWTTGITALRKEFDKQPLVREWVENVNARRQKEDETVTDYMCSRLRRIKRGKYALSDDDTVDWLIHGVRSENTRPMLAAFHDLRKGSVSEFVNYTRQFDRRMTTTKSDGTSAKPFSRNAEERSRERR
;
A
#
# COMPACT_ATOMS: atom_id res chain seq x y z
N MET A 1 -6.35 24.99 26.85
CA MET A 1 -6.42 24.04 25.70
C MET A 1 -5.11 23.99 24.91
N LEU A 2 -4.51 25.13 24.57
CA LEU A 2 -3.25 25.16 23.81
C LEU A 2 -2.07 24.51 24.57
N ASP A 3 -1.90 24.79 25.87
CA ASP A 3 -0.83 24.19 26.68
C ASP A 3 -0.90 22.67 26.73
N THR A 4 -2.13 22.13 26.79
CA THR A 4 -2.38 20.69 26.74
C THR A 4 -1.98 20.08 25.40
N ALA A 5 -2.17 20.81 24.29
CA ALA A 5 -1.73 20.36 22.97
C ALA A 5 -0.21 20.47 22.80
N ILE A 6 0.40 21.56 23.29
CA ILE A 6 1.86 21.77 23.30
C ILE A 6 2.57 20.65 24.06
N ALA A 7 2.05 20.25 25.22
CA ALA A 7 2.61 19.16 26.02
C ALA A 7 2.64 17.80 25.28
N ARG A 8 1.81 17.62 24.25
CA ARG A 8 1.76 16.42 23.41
C ARG A 8 2.68 16.49 22.20
N LEU A 9 3.30 17.63 21.91
CA LEU A 9 4.26 17.75 20.81
C LEU A 9 5.51 16.92 21.10
N ARG A 10 6.00 16.24 20.07
CA ARG A 10 7.21 15.40 20.12
C ARG A 10 8.12 15.69 18.94
N GLY A 11 9.41 15.39 19.09
CA GLY A 11 10.40 15.52 18.01
C GLY A 11 10.43 16.92 17.37
N ARG A 12 10.38 16.97 16.04
CA ARG A 12 10.46 18.22 15.25
C ARG A 12 9.37 19.22 15.64
N ALA A 13 8.17 18.77 16.00
CA ALA A 13 7.09 19.66 16.41
C ALA A 13 7.34 20.32 17.78
N SER A 14 7.98 19.58 18.70
CA SER A 14 8.38 20.15 19.99
C SER A 14 9.53 21.15 19.82
N ALA A 15 10.51 20.83 18.97
CA ALA A 15 11.61 21.74 18.65
C ALA A 15 11.10 23.04 18.01
N TRP A 16 10.25 22.94 16.99
CA TRP A 16 9.61 24.09 16.35
C TRP A 16 8.83 24.95 17.35
N HIS A 17 8.07 24.34 18.27
CA HIS A 17 7.33 25.12 19.24
C HIS A 17 8.25 25.92 20.17
N ARG A 18 9.43 25.37 20.53
CA ARG A 18 10.41 26.06 21.37
C ARG A 18 11.15 27.20 20.65
N THR A 19 11.29 27.13 19.32
CA THR A 19 12.01 28.15 18.54
C THR A 19 11.07 29.22 18.00
N ASP A 20 9.97 28.81 17.38
CA ASP A 20 9.10 29.68 16.59
C ASP A 20 7.69 29.79 17.18
N GLY A 21 7.28 28.81 18.00
CA GLY A 21 5.92 28.71 18.53
C GLY A 21 5.69 29.31 19.93
N VAL A 22 6.73 29.68 20.67
CA VAL A 22 6.64 30.14 22.09
C VAL A 22 5.74 31.37 22.24
N GLY A 23 5.71 32.24 21.24
CA GLY A 23 4.89 33.46 21.24
C GLY A 23 3.40 33.23 20.97
N LEU A 24 3.00 32.03 20.55
CA LEU A 24 1.63 31.71 20.18
C LEU A 24 0.84 31.33 21.44
N LYS A 25 0.12 32.29 22.02
CA LYS A 25 -0.68 32.10 23.25
C LYS A 25 -2.13 31.71 22.99
N GLU A 26 -2.63 32.03 21.80
CA GLU A 26 -4.01 31.76 21.39
C GLU A 26 -4.11 30.43 20.62
N TRP A 27 -5.14 29.64 20.95
CA TRP A 27 -5.35 28.32 20.34
C TRP A 27 -5.47 28.38 18.81
N THR A 28 -6.26 29.34 18.30
CA THR A 28 -6.51 29.53 16.87
C THR A 28 -5.24 29.91 16.10
N THR A 29 -4.41 30.79 16.66
CA THR A 29 -3.13 31.19 16.07
C THR A 29 -2.12 30.05 16.15
N GLY A 30 -2.07 29.34 17.29
CA GLY A 30 -1.22 28.16 17.50
C GLY A 30 -1.49 27.04 16.51
N ILE A 31 -2.76 26.65 16.33
CA ILE A 31 -3.14 25.59 15.39
C ILE A 31 -2.91 26.00 13.94
N THR A 32 -3.14 27.27 13.60
CA THR A 32 -2.91 27.79 12.24
C THR A 32 -1.42 27.78 11.89
N ALA A 33 -0.56 28.20 12.82
CA ALA A 33 0.88 28.16 12.63
C ALA A 33 1.42 26.73 12.54
N LEU A 34 0.91 25.80 13.36
CA LEU A 34 1.24 24.37 13.27
C LEU A 34 0.87 23.79 11.91
N ARG A 35 -0.34 24.07 11.40
CA ARG A 35 -0.73 23.65 10.04
C ARG A 35 0.19 24.28 9.01
N LYS A 36 0.45 25.58 9.09
CA LYS A 36 1.35 26.27 8.15
C LYS A 36 2.76 25.67 8.13
N GLU A 37 3.26 25.19 9.27
CA GLU A 37 4.58 24.59 9.36
C GLU A 37 4.62 23.13 8.90
N PHE A 38 3.64 22.32 9.32
CA PHE A 38 3.68 20.86 9.19
C PHE A 38 2.77 20.30 8.09
N ASP A 39 1.75 21.03 7.62
CA ASP A 39 0.97 20.70 6.42
C ASP A 39 1.60 21.28 5.15
N LYS A 40 2.87 21.72 5.20
CA LYS A 40 3.61 22.06 3.97
C LYS A 40 3.62 20.85 3.07
N GLN A 41 3.11 21.03 1.86
CA GLN A 41 3.18 19.97 0.88
C GLN A 41 4.65 19.66 0.58
N PRO A 42 5.03 18.38 0.55
CA PRO A 42 6.41 18.00 0.27
C PRO A 42 6.84 18.53 -1.09
N LEU A 43 8.13 18.87 -1.23
CA LEU A 43 8.70 19.13 -2.54
C LEU A 43 8.52 17.90 -3.42
N VAL A 44 8.43 18.09 -4.74
CA VAL A 44 8.19 16.99 -5.70
C VAL A 44 9.15 15.84 -5.45
N ARG A 45 10.45 16.16 -5.32
CA ARG A 45 11.50 15.18 -5.04
C ARG A 45 11.25 14.41 -3.74
N GLU A 46 10.95 15.10 -2.64
CA GLU A 46 10.68 14.48 -1.35
C GLU A 46 9.44 13.59 -1.38
N TRP A 47 8.42 14.03 -2.13
CA TRP A 47 7.21 13.24 -2.35
C TRP A 47 7.50 11.96 -3.15
N VAL A 48 8.25 12.07 -4.25
CA VAL A 48 8.68 10.93 -5.07
C VAL A 48 9.49 9.96 -4.22
N GLU A 49 10.47 10.45 -3.45
CA GLU A 49 11.27 9.65 -2.52
C GLU A 49 10.38 8.97 -1.47
N ASN A 50 9.41 9.68 -0.90
CA ASN A 50 8.47 9.14 0.10
C ASN A 50 7.56 8.03 -0.47
N VAL A 51 7.05 8.21 -1.68
CA VAL A 51 6.22 7.20 -2.36
C VAL A 51 7.08 5.99 -2.73
N ASN A 52 8.30 6.20 -3.26
CA ASN A 52 9.19 5.11 -3.66
C ASN A 52 9.76 4.30 -2.48
N ALA A 53 9.98 4.95 -1.33
CA ALA A 53 10.36 4.28 -0.09
C ALA A 53 9.27 3.30 0.41
N ARG A 54 8.03 3.44 -0.05
CA ARG A 54 6.95 2.53 0.30
C ARG A 54 6.91 1.32 -0.65
N ARG A 55 7.81 0.35 -0.48
CA ARG A 55 7.72 -0.95 -1.17
C ARG A 55 6.82 -1.91 -0.39
N GLN A 56 6.20 -2.88 -1.08
CA GLN A 56 5.42 -3.94 -0.43
C GLN A 56 6.32 -4.79 0.47
N LYS A 57 5.87 -5.08 1.70
CA LYS A 57 6.59 -5.97 2.63
C LYS A 57 6.34 -7.45 2.30
N GLU A 58 7.13 -8.35 2.86
CA GLU A 58 7.00 -9.80 2.61
C GLU A 58 5.61 -10.36 2.94
N ASP A 59 5.14 -10.08 4.15
CA ASP A 59 3.89 -10.62 4.70
C ASP A 59 2.69 -9.69 4.48
N GLU A 60 2.82 -8.74 3.56
CA GLU A 60 1.79 -7.74 3.30
C GLU A 60 0.97 -8.09 2.07
N THR A 61 -0.36 -8.09 2.21
CA THR A 61 -1.28 -8.29 1.10
C THR A 61 -1.13 -7.19 0.03
N VAL A 62 -1.49 -7.49 -1.21
CA VAL A 62 -1.41 -6.50 -2.29
C VAL A 62 -2.32 -5.32 -1.96
N THR A 63 -3.53 -5.57 -1.47
CA THR A 63 -4.51 -4.55 -1.11
C THR A 63 -4.01 -3.61 -0.03
N ASP A 64 -3.44 -4.12 1.07
CA ASP A 64 -2.96 -3.30 2.18
C ASP A 64 -1.83 -2.39 1.72
N TYR A 65 -0.92 -2.95 0.93
CA TYR A 65 0.12 -2.20 0.27
C TYR A 65 -0.45 -1.09 -0.64
N MET A 66 -1.41 -1.41 -1.53
CA MET A 66 -2.02 -0.43 -2.44
C MET A 66 -2.70 0.71 -1.68
N CYS A 67 -3.49 0.39 -0.65
CA CYS A 67 -4.18 1.40 0.15
C CYS A 67 -3.20 2.28 0.94
N SER A 68 -2.11 1.68 1.43
CA SER A 68 -1.05 2.44 2.12
C SER A 68 -0.26 3.34 1.17
N ARG A 69 0.07 2.87 -0.03
CA ARG A 69 0.83 3.65 -1.01
C ARG A 69 -0.03 4.73 -1.68
N LEU A 70 -1.30 4.44 -1.96
CA LEU A 70 -2.27 5.43 -2.47
C LEU A 70 -2.39 6.64 -1.53
N ARG A 71 -2.39 6.41 -0.21
CA ARG A 71 -2.37 7.50 0.78
C ARG A 71 -1.13 8.41 0.67
N ARG A 72 0.02 7.88 0.24
CA ARG A 72 1.23 8.69 0.00
C ARG A 72 1.15 9.43 -1.32
N ILE A 73 0.66 8.78 -2.38
CA ILE A 73 0.45 9.39 -3.69
C ILE A 73 -0.49 10.60 -3.55
N LYS A 74 -1.62 10.45 -2.84
CA LYS A 74 -2.59 11.53 -2.59
C LYS A 74 -2.09 12.70 -1.74
N ARG A 75 -0.91 12.58 -1.10
CA ARG A 75 -0.27 13.70 -0.38
C ARG A 75 0.59 14.59 -1.27
N GLY A 76 0.74 14.22 -2.55
CA GLY A 76 1.46 15.01 -3.53
C GLY A 76 0.72 16.30 -3.86
N LYS A 77 1.47 17.25 -4.40
CA LYS A 77 0.93 18.53 -4.88
C LYS A 77 0.16 18.42 -6.19
N TYR A 78 0.52 17.43 -7.01
CA TYR A 78 -0.04 17.25 -8.34
C TYR A 78 -1.19 16.25 -8.32
N ALA A 79 -2.27 16.60 -9.00
CA ALA A 79 -3.30 15.64 -9.35
C ALA A 79 -2.74 14.73 -10.45
N LEU A 80 -2.57 13.46 -10.13
CA LEU A 80 -2.25 12.43 -11.12
C LEU A 80 -3.55 11.98 -11.81
N SER A 81 -3.42 11.51 -13.05
CA SER A 81 -4.50 10.75 -13.68
C SER A 81 -4.71 9.42 -12.95
N ASP A 82 -5.85 8.77 -13.19
CA ASP A 82 -6.10 7.45 -12.64
C ASP A 82 -5.08 6.43 -13.19
N ASP A 83 -4.76 6.48 -14.48
CA ASP A 83 -3.75 5.63 -15.13
C ASP A 83 -2.37 5.81 -14.47
N ASP A 84 -1.89 7.06 -14.34
CA ASP A 84 -0.61 7.34 -13.68
C ASP A 84 -0.64 6.83 -12.23
N THR A 85 -1.75 7.04 -11.52
CA THR A 85 -1.87 6.59 -10.14
C THR A 85 -1.73 5.07 -10.03
N VAL A 86 -2.33 4.32 -10.94
CA VAL A 86 -2.23 2.86 -10.96
C VAL A 86 -0.81 2.39 -11.31
N ASP A 87 -0.14 3.02 -12.27
CA ASP A 87 1.26 2.70 -12.59
C ASP A 87 2.19 2.91 -11.38
N TRP A 88 1.99 4.02 -10.67
CA TRP A 88 2.71 4.32 -9.44
C TRP A 88 2.45 3.32 -8.31
N LEU A 89 1.25 2.76 -8.26
CA LEU A 89 0.87 1.72 -7.31
C LEU A 89 1.57 0.39 -7.64
N ILE A 90 1.55 -0.03 -8.91
CA ILE A 90 2.15 -1.29 -9.39
C ILE A 90 3.67 -1.29 -9.19
N HIS A 91 4.34 -0.16 -9.42
CA HIS A 91 5.81 -0.08 -9.40
C HIS A 91 6.46 -0.58 -8.09
N GLY A 92 5.82 -0.40 -6.93
CA GLY A 92 6.36 -0.84 -5.64
C GLY A 92 5.93 -2.22 -5.15
N VAL A 93 5.16 -2.98 -5.96
CA VAL A 93 4.77 -4.37 -5.68
C VAL A 93 6.02 -5.24 -5.66
N ARG A 94 6.17 -6.09 -4.63
CA ARG A 94 7.38 -6.89 -4.42
C ARG A 94 7.49 -8.06 -5.41
N SER A 95 6.40 -8.79 -5.59
CA SER A 95 6.38 -10.04 -6.36
C SER A 95 6.55 -9.78 -7.86
N GLU A 96 7.59 -10.39 -8.45
CA GLU A 96 7.91 -10.32 -9.88
C GLU A 96 6.85 -10.98 -10.76
N ASN A 97 6.08 -11.94 -10.21
CA ASN A 97 4.96 -12.56 -10.92
C ASN A 97 3.66 -11.77 -10.78
N THR A 98 3.47 -11.06 -9.66
CA THR A 98 2.25 -10.29 -9.41
C THR A 98 2.25 -8.98 -10.18
N ARG A 99 3.40 -8.30 -10.27
CA ARG A 99 3.52 -7.01 -10.98
C ARG A 99 3.05 -7.05 -12.44
N PRO A 100 3.53 -7.97 -13.31
CA PRO A 100 3.09 -8.03 -14.70
C PRO A 100 1.61 -8.41 -14.83
N MET A 101 1.08 -9.24 -13.92
CA MET A 101 -0.34 -9.60 -13.91
C MET A 101 -1.23 -8.38 -13.61
N LEU A 102 -0.83 -7.56 -12.64
CA LEU A 102 -1.53 -6.32 -12.31
C LEU A 102 -1.44 -5.29 -13.45
N ALA A 103 -0.27 -5.18 -14.09
CA ALA A 103 -0.06 -4.30 -15.25
C ALA A 103 -0.94 -4.73 -16.43
N ALA A 104 -0.95 -6.01 -16.79
CA ALA A 104 -1.81 -6.53 -17.85
C ALA A 104 -3.30 -6.29 -17.56
N PHE A 105 -3.74 -6.46 -16.31
CA PHE A 105 -5.12 -6.14 -15.93
C PHE A 105 -5.44 -4.64 -16.11
N HIS A 106 -4.51 -3.77 -15.70
CA HIS A 106 -4.66 -2.32 -15.86
C HIS A 106 -4.77 -1.92 -17.34
N ASP A 107 -3.86 -2.42 -18.18
CA ASP A 107 -3.81 -2.12 -19.62
C ASP A 107 -5.08 -2.57 -20.35
N LEU A 108 -5.62 -3.73 -19.96
CA LEU A 108 -6.82 -4.30 -20.59
C LEU A 108 -8.11 -3.60 -20.18
N ARG A 109 -8.25 -3.26 -18.89
CA ARG A 109 -9.53 -2.79 -18.36
C ARG A 109 -9.66 -1.29 -18.41
N LYS A 110 -8.56 -0.53 -18.29
CA LYS A 110 -8.51 0.94 -18.17
C LYS A 110 -9.67 1.51 -17.36
N GLY A 111 -9.47 1.64 -16.05
CA GLY A 111 -10.53 2.02 -15.13
C GLY A 111 -10.03 2.90 -14.00
N SER A 112 -10.95 3.27 -13.12
CA SER A 112 -10.61 4.14 -12.00
C SER A 112 -9.69 3.46 -11.00
N VAL A 113 -8.94 4.26 -10.24
CA VAL A 113 -8.10 3.76 -9.13
C VAL A 113 -8.92 2.92 -8.14
N SER A 114 -10.20 3.28 -7.92
CA SER A 114 -11.10 2.56 -7.03
C SER A 114 -11.40 1.14 -7.53
N GLU A 115 -11.67 1.00 -8.82
CA GLU A 115 -11.90 -0.30 -9.46
C GLU A 115 -10.65 -1.17 -9.40
N PHE A 116 -9.48 -0.58 -9.66
CA PHE A 116 -8.21 -1.27 -9.55
C PHE A 116 -7.96 -1.79 -8.12
N VAL A 117 -8.17 -0.95 -7.09
CA VAL A 117 -8.04 -1.38 -5.68
C VAL A 117 -9.05 -2.49 -5.35
N ASN A 118 -10.28 -2.40 -5.84
CA ASN A 118 -11.27 -3.47 -5.67
C ASN A 118 -10.85 -4.78 -6.34
N TYR A 119 -10.19 -4.72 -7.49
CA TYR A 119 -9.59 -5.91 -8.11
C TYR A 119 -8.49 -6.51 -7.24
N THR A 120 -7.61 -5.69 -6.65
CA THR A 120 -6.55 -6.21 -5.76
C THR A 120 -7.11 -6.95 -4.53
N ARG A 121 -8.28 -6.53 -4.02
CA ARG A 121 -9.00 -7.26 -2.96
C ARG A 121 -9.44 -8.65 -3.39
N GLN A 122 -9.94 -8.78 -4.61
CA GLN A 122 -10.33 -10.07 -5.17
C GLN A 122 -9.10 -10.93 -5.46
N PHE A 123 -8.02 -10.32 -5.92
CA PHE A 123 -6.75 -10.99 -6.14
C PHE A 123 -6.19 -11.61 -4.86
N ASP A 124 -6.14 -10.86 -3.76
CA ASP A 124 -5.65 -11.38 -2.47
C ASP A 124 -6.50 -12.57 -1.99
N ARG A 125 -7.83 -12.49 -2.12
CA ARG A 125 -8.75 -13.60 -1.77
C ARG A 125 -8.44 -14.87 -2.56
N ARG A 126 -8.17 -14.75 -3.86
CA ARG A 126 -7.80 -15.90 -4.71
C ARG A 126 -6.45 -16.48 -4.31
N MET A 127 -5.49 -15.63 -4.00
CA MET A 127 -4.17 -16.08 -3.53
C MET A 127 -4.23 -16.79 -2.17
N THR A 128 -5.14 -16.39 -1.29
CA THR A 128 -5.34 -17.10 -0.02
C THR A 128 -5.95 -18.49 -0.19
N THR A 129 -6.92 -18.65 -1.10
CA THR A 129 -7.56 -19.96 -1.35
C THR A 129 -6.61 -20.97 -2.00
N THR A 130 -5.74 -20.52 -2.91
CA THR A 130 -4.77 -21.42 -3.56
C THR A 130 -3.70 -21.95 -2.58
N LYS A 131 -3.41 -21.21 -1.50
CA LYS A 131 -2.46 -21.66 -0.46
C LYS A 131 -3.05 -22.72 0.48
N SER A 132 -4.37 -22.73 0.71
CA SER A 132 -5.00 -23.73 1.59
C SER A 132 -5.13 -25.10 0.93
N ASP A 133 -5.25 -25.16 -0.40
CA ASP A 133 -5.45 -26.42 -1.13
C ASP A 133 -4.16 -27.22 -1.38
N GLY A 134 -2.99 -26.67 -1.00
CA GLY A 134 -1.69 -27.33 -1.14
C GLY A 134 -1.33 -28.34 -0.04
N THR A 135 -2.17 -28.53 0.98
CA THR A 135 -1.85 -29.40 2.13
C THR A 135 -2.91 -30.49 2.35
N SER A 136 -3.24 -31.27 1.33
CA SER A 136 -3.86 -32.60 1.51
C SER A 136 -3.81 -33.44 0.22
N ALA A 137 -2.61 -33.78 -0.24
CA ALA A 137 -2.44 -34.89 -1.16
C ALA A 137 -1.85 -36.07 -0.36
N LYS A 138 -2.72 -36.90 0.21
CA LYS A 138 -2.31 -38.25 0.63
C LYS A 138 -1.79 -38.99 -0.60
N PRO A 139 -0.62 -39.64 -0.58
CA PRO A 139 -0.16 -40.42 -1.71
C PRO A 139 -1.11 -41.61 -1.90
N PHE A 140 -1.83 -41.63 -3.01
CA PHE A 140 -2.56 -42.81 -3.48
C PHE A 140 -1.52 -43.88 -3.82
N SER A 141 -1.27 -44.78 -2.87
CA SER A 141 -0.67 -46.09 -3.14
C SER A 141 -1.78 -47.14 -3.19
N ARG A 142 -1.64 -48.09 -4.13
CA ARG A 142 -2.50 -49.24 -4.51
C ARG A 142 -3.24 -49.04 -5.83
N ASN A 143 -3.16 -49.89 -6.86
CA ASN A 143 -2.59 -51.24 -6.99
C ASN A 143 -2.19 -51.43 -8.47
N ALA A 144 -0.96 -51.86 -8.73
CA ALA A 144 -0.53 -52.39 -10.02
C ALA A 144 -0.43 -53.92 -9.88
N GLU A 145 -1.56 -54.61 -9.83
CA GLU A 145 -1.64 -56.07 -9.86
C GLU A 145 -3.06 -56.43 -10.30
N GLU A 146 -3.22 -56.78 -11.58
CA GLU A 146 -4.28 -57.64 -12.16
C GLU A 146 -4.50 -57.34 -13.66
N ARG A 147 -3.48 -57.53 -14.50
CA ARG A 147 -3.67 -57.88 -15.93
C ARG A 147 -2.50 -58.71 -16.45
N SER A 148 -2.32 -59.90 -15.91
CA SER A 148 -1.38 -60.89 -16.50
C SER A 148 -1.85 -62.33 -16.35
N ARG A 149 -3.17 -62.57 -16.30
CA ARG A 149 -3.76 -63.91 -16.42
C ARG A 149 -5.10 -63.83 -17.12
N GLU A 150 -5.08 -63.77 -18.44
CA GLU A 150 -5.97 -64.55 -19.30
C GLU A 150 -5.69 -64.23 -20.78
N ARG A 151 -5.70 -65.28 -21.60
CA ARG A 151 -5.32 -65.37 -23.02
C ARG A 151 -3.90 -65.88 -23.27
N ARG A 152 -3.62 -67.08 -22.74
CA ARG A 152 -3.11 -68.18 -23.56
C ARG A 152 -4.25 -69.11 -23.85
#